data_AF-A0AAD2FPY2-F1
#
_entry.id   AF-A0AAD2FPY2-F1
#
_cell.length_a   1.000
_cell.length_b   1.000
_cell.length_c   1.000
_cell.angle_alpha   90.00
_cell.angle_beta   90.00
_cell.angle_gamma   90.00
#
_symmetry.space_group_name_H-M   'P 1'
#
loop_
_entity.id
_entity.type
_entity.pdbx_description
1 polymer ?
#
loop_
_entity_poly.entity_id
_entity_poly.type
_entity_poly.pdbx_seq_one_letter_code
_entity_poly.pdbx_strand_id
1 'polypeptide(L)'
;MTSKMATVQKNKEGFTPRQVKAAMEARSAMHILNAPSTKSLKYAIRSGLIKNCPITEEAINHAKVIFGPDASTLKGKSTRPTPKKMYGDFFSPPEELYQHN
;
A
#
# COMPACT_ATOMS: atom_id res chain seq x y z
N MET A 1 5.79 14.82 6.45
CA MET A 1 5.67 13.60 7.26
C MET A 1 6.94 12.79 7.10
N THR A 2 7.61 12.50 8.21
CA THR A 2 8.96 11.93 8.26
C THR A 2 8.96 10.47 7.76
N SER A 3 9.54 10.25 6.59
CA SER A 3 9.78 8.90 6.04
C SER A 3 10.91 8.23 6.85
N LYS A 4 10.55 7.45 7.88
CA LYS A 4 11.48 6.52 8.52
C LYS A 4 11.71 5.37 7.52
N MET A 5 12.86 5.37 6.84
CA MET A 5 13.29 4.28 5.95
C MET A 5 13.61 3.04 6.80
N ALA A 6 12.58 2.31 7.19
CA ALA A 6 12.71 1.10 7.99
C ALA A 6 13.13 -0.06 7.09
N THR A 7 14.32 -0.61 7.33
CA THR A 7 14.83 -1.79 6.62
C THR A 7 14.09 -3.04 7.10
N VAL A 8 13.76 -3.94 6.17
CA VAL A 8 13.12 -5.24 6.48
C VAL A 8 13.88 -6.01 7.56
N GLN A 9 15.21 -5.94 7.56
CA GLN A 9 16.06 -6.60 8.54
C GLN A 9 15.75 -6.14 9.97
N LYS A 10 15.62 -4.82 10.17
CA LYS A 10 15.25 -4.23 11.46
C LYS A 10 13.83 -4.59 11.88
N ASN A 11 12.90 -4.66 10.93
CA ASN A 11 11.51 -5.03 11.22
C ASN A 11 11.37 -6.52 11.62
N LYS A 12 12.30 -7.38 11.20
CA LYS A 12 12.29 -8.82 11.55
C LYS A 12 12.72 -9.10 12.99
N GLU A 13 13.51 -8.23 13.61
CA GLU A 13 14.09 -8.44 14.95
C GLU A 13 13.04 -8.66 16.06
N GLY A 14 11.80 -8.17 15.87
CA GLY A 14 10.69 -8.37 16.81
C GLY A 14 9.86 -9.63 16.60
N PHE A 15 10.19 -10.47 15.61
CA PHE A 15 9.39 -11.66 15.26
C PHE A 15 10.17 -12.95 15.43
N THR A 16 9.45 -14.00 15.81
CA THR A 16 10.04 -15.34 15.89
C THR A 16 10.33 -15.89 14.49
N PRO A 17 11.31 -16.80 14.31
CA PRO A 17 11.62 -17.40 13.01
C PRO A 17 10.41 -18.06 12.34
N ARG A 18 9.54 -18.67 13.14
CA ARG A 18 8.29 -19.29 12.67
C ARG A 18 7.30 -18.25 12.14
N GLN A 19 7.16 -17.11 12.80
CA GLN A 19 6.30 -16.01 12.34
C GLN A 19 6.85 -15.38 11.05
N VAL A 20 8.17 -15.24 10.93
CA VAL A 20 8.80 -14.75 9.70
C VAL A 20 8.54 -15.71 8.53
N LYS A 21 8.67 -17.03 8.77
CA LYS A 21 8.35 -18.05 7.76
C LYS A 21 6.89 -17.98 7.33
N ALA A 22 5.96 -17.91 8.28
CA ALA A 22 4.52 -17.77 7.99
C ALA A 22 4.22 -16.48 7.20
N ALA A 23 4.89 -15.37 7.51
CA ALA A 23 4.76 -14.12 6.77
C ALA A 23 5.28 -14.23 5.33
N MET A 24 6.35 -15.00 5.10
CA MET A 24 6.85 -15.29 3.75
C MET A 24 5.88 -16.17 2.96
N GLU A 25 5.29 -17.18 3.59
CA GLU A 25 4.25 -18.03 2.98
C GLU A 25 3.00 -17.21 2.63
N ALA A 26 2.57 -16.30 3.51
CA ALA A 26 1.48 -15.37 3.24
C ALA A 26 1.76 -14.48 2.01
N ARG A 27 3.00 -13.99 1.85
CA ARG A 27 3.46 -13.26 0.67
C ARG A 27 3.42 -14.10 -0.60
N SER A 28 3.86 -15.34 -0.53
CA SER A 28 3.79 -16.29 -1.66
C SER A 28 2.34 -16.49 -2.10
N ALA A 29 1.42 -16.76 -1.16
CA ALA A 29 0.01 -16.93 -1.50
C ALA A 29 -0.63 -15.66 -2.04
N MET A 30 -0.27 -14.48 -1.53
CA MET A 30 -0.68 -13.22 -2.14
C MET A 30 -0.32 -13.15 -3.62
N HIS A 31 0.90 -13.55 -4.00
CA HIS A 31 1.32 -13.57 -5.39
C HIS A 31 0.58 -14.63 -6.22
N ILE A 32 0.38 -15.84 -5.68
CA ILE A 32 -0.37 -16.93 -6.33
C ILE A 32 -1.81 -16.49 -6.63
N LEU A 33 -2.43 -15.74 -5.72
CA LEU A 33 -3.80 -15.25 -5.84
C LEU A 33 -3.92 -13.97 -6.69
N ASN A 34 -2.91 -13.62 -7.48
CA ASN A 34 -2.85 -12.41 -8.29
C ASN A 34 -2.96 -11.11 -7.48
N ALA A 35 -2.26 -11.07 -6.34
CA ALA A 35 -2.11 -9.91 -5.49
C ALA A 35 -3.44 -9.24 -5.09
N PRO A 36 -4.36 -9.97 -4.43
CA PRO A 36 -5.62 -9.39 -3.95
C PRO A 36 -5.35 -8.31 -2.90
N SER A 37 -6.36 -7.45 -2.63
CA SER A 37 -6.25 -6.52 -1.50
C SER A 37 -6.16 -7.29 -0.18
N THR A 38 -5.42 -6.77 0.79
CA THR A 38 -5.29 -7.41 2.12
C THR A 38 -6.64 -7.68 2.79
N LYS A 39 -7.63 -6.79 2.61
CA LYS A 39 -9.00 -6.98 3.11
C LYS A 39 -9.70 -8.15 2.42
N SER A 40 -9.59 -8.24 1.10
CA SER A 40 -10.18 -9.32 0.31
C SER A 40 -9.54 -10.67 0.64
N LEU A 41 -8.22 -10.70 0.86
CA LEU A 41 -7.52 -11.92 1.23
C LEU A 41 -7.95 -12.43 2.62
N LYS A 42 -8.04 -11.54 3.62
CA LYS A 42 -8.56 -11.90 4.95
C LYS A 42 -9.99 -12.43 4.86
N TYR A 43 -10.84 -11.75 4.09
CA TYR A 43 -12.20 -12.22 3.86
C TYR A 43 -12.23 -13.61 3.23
N ALA A 44 -11.40 -13.87 2.21
CA ALA A 44 -11.33 -15.17 1.54
C ALA A 44 -10.88 -16.31 2.48
N ILE A 45 -9.97 -16.02 3.40
CA ILE A 45 -9.54 -16.99 4.43
C ILE A 45 -10.65 -17.25 5.43
N ARG A 46 -11.27 -16.19 5.98
CA ARG A 46 -12.36 -16.32 6.96
C ARG A 46 -13.60 -17.03 6.41
N SER A 47 -13.91 -16.77 5.14
CA SER A 47 -15.03 -17.42 4.43
C SER A 47 -14.70 -18.81 3.90
N GLY A 48 -13.46 -19.29 4.07
CA GLY A 48 -13.06 -20.63 3.62
C GLY A 48 -13.08 -20.82 2.11
N LEU A 49 -12.98 -19.75 1.32
CA LEU A 49 -13.01 -19.83 -0.16
C LEU A 49 -11.83 -20.60 -0.73
N ILE A 50 -10.70 -20.62 -0.01
CA ILE A 50 -9.49 -21.34 -0.39
C ILE A 50 -9.39 -22.58 0.49
N LYS A 51 -9.66 -23.75 -0.10
CA LYS A 51 -9.53 -25.03 0.60
C LYS A 51 -8.08 -25.28 0.99
N ASN A 52 -7.88 -25.80 2.20
CA ASN A 52 -6.57 -26.19 2.74
C ASN A 52 -5.51 -25.08 2.72
N CYS A 53 -5.91 -23.82 2.92
CA CYS A 53 -4.95 -22.73 3.04
C CYS A 53 -4.25 -22.81 4.41
N PRO A 54 -2.92 -23.03 4.49
CA PRO A 54 -2.21 -23.11 5.76
C PRO A 54 -1.91 -21.72 6.38
N ILE A 55 -2.44 -20.65 5.78
CA ILE A 55 -2.09 -19.27 6.12
C ILE A 55 -3.16 -18.67 7.03
N THR A 56 -2.70 -18.07 8.12
CA THR A 56 -3.54 -17.36 9.09
C THR A 56 -3.64 -15.87 8.77
N GLU A 57 -4.69 -15.21 9.26
CA GLU A 57 -4.83 -13.75 9.13
C GLU A 57 -3.70 -13.00 9.85
N GLU A 58 -3.18 -13.56 10.94
CA GLU A 58 -2.02 -13.02 11.67
C GLU A 58 -0.76 -13.00 10.81
N ALA A 59 -0.52 -14.07 10.05
CA ALA A 59 0.62 -14.15 9.13
C ALA A 59 0.57 -13.03 8.07
N ILE A 60 -0.62 -12.67 7.58
CA ILE A 60 -0.82 -11.54 6.67
C ILE A 60 -0.50 -10.21 7.36
N ASN A 61 -0.91 -10.04 8.62
CA ASN A 61 -0.59 -8.84 9.40
C ASN A 61 0.92 -8.71 9.63
N HIS A 62 1.58 -9.80 10.00
CA HIS A 62 3.03 -9.84 10.17
C HIS A 62 3.76 -9.50 8.86
N ALA A 63 3.30 -10.07 7.73
CA ALA A 63 3.87 -9.75 6.42
C ALA A 63 3.78 -8.26 6.10
N LYS A 64 2.64 -7.63 6.40
CA LYS A 64 2.45 -6.17 6.21
C LYS A 64 3.38 -5.34 7.09
N VAL A 65 3.62 -5.74 8.33
CA VAL A 65 4.53 -5.02 9.25
C VAL A 65 5.99 -5.21 8.85
N ILE A 66 6.39 -6.43 8.49
CA ILE A 66 7.77 -6.77 8.18
C ILE A 66 8.19 -6.19 6.82
N PHE A 67 7.40 -6.45 5.77
CA PHE A 67 7.76 -6.15 4.39
C PHE A 67 7.10 -4.87 3.87
N GLY A 68 6.00 -4.41 4.48
CA GLY A 68 5.24 -3.28 3.96
C GLY A 68 4.33 -3.65 2.77
N PRO A 69 3.88 -2.65 2.00
CA PRO A 69 3.08 -2.88 0.81
C PRO A 69 3.89 -3.54 -0.32
N ASP A 70 3.27 -4.49 -1.00
CA ASP A 70 3.89 -5.25 -2.08
C ASP A 70 4.17 -4.42 -3.32
N ALA A 71 5.41 -4.49 -3.81
CA ALA A 71 5.84 -3.75 -5.00
C ALA A 71 5.05 -4.12 -6.26
N SER A 72 4.70 -5.41 -6.44
CA SER A 72 3.87 -5.87 -7.57
C SER A 72 2.47 -5.27 -7.51
N THR A 73 1.85 -5.28 -6.32
CA THR A 73 0.53 -4.69 -6.11
C THR A 73 0.56 -3.18 -6.33
N LEU A 74 1.60 -2.50 -5.83
CA LEU A 74 1.76 -1.07 -6.00
C LEU A 74 1.91 -0.72 -7.49
N LYS A 75 2.78 -1.40 -8.24
CA LYS A 75 2.96 -1.14 -9.67
C LYS A 75 1.72 -1.46 -10.50
N GLY A 76 0.98 -2.52 -10.16
CA GLY A 76 -0.19 -2.95 -10.92
C GLY A 76 -1.47 -2.17 -10.63
N LYS A 77 -1.67 -1.72 -9.39
CA LYS A 77 -2.91 -1.05 -8.96
C LYS A 77 -2.79 0.46 -8.82
N SER A 78 -1.57 0.98 -8.69
CA SER A 78 -1.38 2.42 -8.58
C SER A 78 -1.59 3.08 -9.94
N THR A 79 -2.56 3.98 -10.02
CA THR A 79 -2.75 4.87 -11.17
C THR A 79 -2.09 6.21 -10.90
N ARG A 80 -1.77 6.96 -11.97
CA ARG A 80 -1.30 8.35 -11.84
C ARG A 80 -2.34 9.17 -11.07
N PRO A 81 -1.98 9.87 -9.98
CA PRO A 81 -2.91 10.77 -9.31
C PRO A 81 -3.26 11.93 -10.23
N THR A 82 -4.54 12.29 -10.29
CA THR A 82 -4.97 13.51 -10.98
C THR A 82 -4.38 14.72 -10.25
N PRO A 83 -3.73 15.66 -10.96
CA PRO A 83 -3.24 16.88 -10.32
C PRO A 83 -4.40 17.65 -9.69
N LYS A 84 -4.12 18.34 -8.57
CA LYS A 84 -5.10 19.24 -7.96
C LYS A 84 -5.47 20.31 -8.99
N LYS A 85 -6.76 20.52 -9.25
CA LYS A 85 -7.21 21.61 -10.12
C LYS A 85 -6.65 22.93 -9.55
N MET A 86 -5.78 23.58 -10.31
CA MET A 86 -5.37 24.95 -10.05
C MET A 86 -6.49 25.85 -10.56
N TYR A 87 -7.11 26.61 -9.67
CA TYR A 87 -7.82 27.80 -10.09
C TYR A 87 -6.72 28.82 -10.42
N GLY A 88 -6.68 29.30 -11.66
CA GLY A 88 -5.74 30.36 -12.03
C GLY A 88 -5.98 31.56 -11.12
N ASP A 89 -4.90 32.23 -10.71
CA ASP A 89 -4.98 33.49 -9.99
C ASP A 89 -5.54 34.54 -10.97
N PHE A 90 -6.86 34.66 -11.03
CA PHE A 90 -7.54 35.76 -11.69
C PHE A 90 -7.27 37.02 -10.87
N PHE A 91 -6.14 37.67 -11.14
CA PHE A 91 -5.87 39.02 -10.68
C PHE A 91 -6.62 40.00 -11.58
N SER A 92 -7.40 40.90 -10.98
CA SER A 92 -7.98 42.03 -11.71
C SER A 92 -6.85 42.94 -12.17
N PRO A 93 -6.77 43.30 -13.47
CA PRO A 93 -5.78 44.27 -13.94
C PRO A 93 -5.83 45.56 -13.10
N PRO A 94 -4.69 46.16 -12.74
CA PRO A 94 -4.67 47.37 -11.93
C PRO A 94 -5.31 48.53 -12.70
N GLU A 95 -5.98 49.41 -11.97
CA GLU A 95 -6.73 50.54 -12.53
C GLU A 95 -5.84 51.51 -13.33
N GLU A 96 -4.53 51.52 -13.07
CA GLU A 96 -3.54 52.36 -13.78
C GLU A 96 -3.53 52.11 -15.30
N LEU A 97 -3.91 50.91 -15.75
CA LEU A 97 -3.96 50.58 -17.19
C LEU A 97 -5.10 51.27 -17.93
N TYR A 98 -6.11 51.78 -17.22
CA TYR A 98 -7.27 52.46 -17.83
C TYR A 98 -7.11 53.98 -17.85
N GLN A 99 -6.08 54.53 -17.21
CA GLN A 99 -5.88 55.98 -17.05
C GLN A 99 -5.10 56.64 -18.19
N HIS A 100 -4.47 55.86 -19.08
CA HIS A 100 -3.60 56.36 -20.15
C HIS A 100 -4.12 56.10 -21.58
N ASN A 101 -5.45 56.03 -21.76
CA ASN A 101 -6.08 56.01 -23.09
C ASN A 101 -6.52 57.41 -23.54
#